data_AF-A0A7I0J496-F1
#
_entry.id   AF-A0A7I0J496-F1
#
_cell.length_a   1.000
_cell.length_b   1.000
_cell.length_c   1.000
_cell.angle_alpha   90.00
_cell.angle_beta   90.00
_cell.angle_gamma   90.00
#
_symmetry.space_group_name_H-M   'P 1'
#
loop_
_entity.id
_entity.type
_entity.pdbx_description
1 polymer ?
#
loop_
_entity_poly.entity_id
_entity_poly.type
_entity_poly.pdbx_seq_one_letter_code
_entity_poly.pdbx_strand_id
1 'polypeptide(L)' 'LIPEENVKDLADIPDNVKNGMEIVPVSRVGEVLAHALTRMPEPIEWVEPVNAPAPVDSGDDAGKSLAH' A
#
# COMPACT_ATOMS: atom_id res chain seq x y z
N LEU A 1 -6.62 -7.77 -18.12
CA LEU A 1 -6.52 -8.64 -16.92
C LEU A 1 -7.88 -8.66 -16.25
N ILE A 2 -8.43 -9.83 -15.95
CA ILE A 2 -9.74 -9.98 -15.32
C ILE A 2 -9.68 -11.09 -14.25
N PRO A 3 -10.35 -10.96 -13.10
CA PRO A 3 -10.45 -12.07 -12.14
C PRO A 3 -11.03 -13.33 -12.80
N GLU A 4 -10.51 -14.51 -12.46
CA GLU A 4 -10.98 -15.79 -13.01
C GLU A 4 -12.49 -15.99 -12.83
N GLU A 5 -13.03 -15.58 -11.70
CA GLU A 5 -14.47 -15.64 -11.41
C GLU A 5 -15.33 -14.82 -12.38
N ASN A 6 -14.78 -13.74 -12.97
CA ASN A 6 -15.51 -12.87 -13.89
C ASN A 6 -15.43 -13.35 -15.35
N VAL A 7 -14.71 -14.43 -15.65
CA VAL A 7 -14.66 -15.01 -17.01
C VAL A 7 -16.05 -15.46 -17.46
N LYS A 8 -16.88 -15.95 -16.54
CA LYS A 8 -18.29 -16.32 -16.82
C LYS A 8 -19.11 -15.12 -17.29
N ASP A 9 -18.83 -13.92 -16.77
CA ASP A 9 -19.56 -12.71 -17.10
C ASP A 9 -19.18 -12.16 -18.49
N LEU A 10 -18.06 -12.64 -19.06
CA LEU A 10 -17.68 -12.31 -20.45
C LEU A 10 -18.62 -12.93 -21.48
N ALA A 11 -19.38 -13.97 -21.12
CA ALA A 11 -20.38 -14.56 -22.02
C ALA A 11 -21.46 -13.53 -22.42
N ASP A 12 -21.80 -12.62 -21.51
CA ASP A 12 -22.86 -11.62 -21.68
C ASP A 12 -22.39 -10.34 -22.41
N ILE A 13 -21.07 -10.17 -22.58
CA ILE A 13 -20.48 -9.04 -23.32
C ILE A 13 -20.59 -9.29 -24.83
N PRO A 14 -20.94 -8.29 -25.66
CA PRO A 14 -21.00 -8.48 -27.11
C PRO A 14 -19.61 -8.70 -27.74
N ASP A 15 -19.59 -9.45 -28.84
CA ASP A 15 -18.35 -9.93 -29.48
C ASP A 15 -17.48 -8.80 -30.06
N ASN A 16 -18.07 -7.66 -30.41
CA ASN A 16 -17.33 -6.48 -30.88
C ASN A 16 -16.34 -5.95 -29.82
N VAL A 17 -16.69 -6.06 -28.53
CA VAL A 17 -15.81 -5.65 -27.42
C VAL A 17 -14.81 -6.75 -27.10
N LYS A 18 -15.25 -8.02 -27.06
CA LYS A 18 -14.37 -9.16 -26.78
C LYS A 18 -13.27 -9.33 -27.82
N ASN A 19 -13.60 -9.19 -29.10
CA ASN A 19 -12.63 -9.37 -30.19
C ASN A 19 -11.64 -8.20 -30.33
N GLY A 20 -11.96 -7.04 -29.74
CA GLY A 20 -11.09 -5.86 -29.74
C GLY A 20 -10.06 -5.83 -28.62
N MET A 21 -10.08 -6.79 -27.69
CA MET A 21 -9.28 -6.76 -26.47
C MET A 21 -8.65 -8.12 -26.15
N GLU A 22 -7.40 -8.10 -25.69
CA GLU A 22 -6.76 -9.28 -25.11
C GLU A 22 -7.17 -9.40 -23.64
N ILE A 23 -7.99 -10.40 -23.32
CA ILE A 23 -8.48 -10.64 -21.96
C ILE A 23 -7.69 -11.79 -21.34
N VAL A 24 -6.82 -11.46 -20.38
CA VAL A 24 -6.02 -12.42 -19.61
C VAL A 24 -6.68 -12.63 -18.23
N PRO A 25 -7.23 -13.82 -17.94
CA PRO A 25 -7.76 -14.15 -16.63
C PRO A 25 -6.64 -14.39 -15.60
N VAL A 26 -6.82 -13.93 -14.37
CA VAL A 26 -5.85 -14.05 -13.28
C VAL A 26 -6.51 -14.47 -11.97
N SER A 27 -5.79 -15.26 -11.17
CA SER A 27 -6.31 -15.78 -9.89
C SER A 27 -5.80 -15.02 -8.67
N ARG A 28 -4.60 -14.41 -8.78
CA ARG A 28 -3.92 -13.73 -7.67
C ARG A 28 -3.33 -12.39 -8.10
N VAL A 29 -3.21 -11.48 -7.13
CA VAL A 29 -2.59 -10.14 -7.35
C VAL A 29 -1.16 -10.22 -7.87
N GLY A 30 -0.38 -11.24 -7.48
CA GLY A 30 0.99 -11.40 -7.98
C GLY A 30 1.08 -11.50 -9.50
N GLU A 31 0.11 -12.18 -10.13
CA GLU A 31 0.02 -12.29 -11.59
C GLU A 31 -0.26 -10.93 -12.22
N VAL A 32 -1.16 -10.13 -11.62
CA VAL A 32 -1.45 -8.77 -12.07
C VAL A 32 -0.19 -7.92 -12.07
N LEU A 33 0.60 -7.98 -10.99
CA LEU A 33 1.82 -7.18 -10.87
C LEU A 33 2.86 -7.55 -11.94
N ALA A 34 2.99 -8.83 -12.29
CA ALA A 34 3.91 -9.27 -13.34
C ALA A 34 3.51 -8.77 -14.73
N HIS A 35 2.20 -8.70 -15.02
CA HIS A 35 1.69 -8.24 -16.32
C HIS A 35 1.54 -6.71 -16.43
N ALA A 36 1.27 -6.02 -15.32
CA ALA A 36 0.96 -4.60 -15.31
C ALA A 36 2.18 -3.70 -15.10
N LEU A 37 3.21 -4.19 -14.39
CA LEU A 37 4.40 -3.39 -14.09
C LEU A 37 5.44 -3.50 -15.19
N THR A 38 5.99 -2.36 -15.61
CA THR A 38 7.14 -2.32 -16.55
C THR A 38 8.44 -2.77 -15.88
N ARG A 39 8.55 -2.64 -14.55
CA ARG A 39 9.67 -3.11 -13.71
C ARG A 39 9.14 -3.54 -12.34
N MET A 40 9.65 -4.64 -11.80
CA MET A 40 9.32 -5.06 -10.44
C MET A 40 9.98 -4.16 -9.38
N PRO A 41 9.28 -3.83 -8.29
CA PRO A 41 9.85 -3.05 -7.20
C PRO A 41 10.96 -3.84 -6.49
N GLU A 42 11.99 -3.12 -6.05
CA GLU A 42 13.03 -3.66 -5.19
C GLU A 42 12.64 -3.49 -3.72
N PRO A 43 12.81 -4.52 -2.88
CA PRO A 43 12.59 -4.40 -1.45
C PRO A 43 13.48 -3.29 -0.87
N ILE A 44 12.88 -2.41 -0.06
CA ILE A 44 13.63 -1.41 0.72
C ILE A 44 13.76 -1.89 2.17
N GLU A 45 14.93 -1.69 2.76
CA GLU A 45 15.10 -1.84 4.21
C GLU A 45 14.67 -0.54 4.88
N TRP A 46 13.49 -0.56 5.51
CA TRP A 46 13.04 0.55 6.32
C TRP A 46 13.71 0.49 7.70
N VAL A 47 14.60 1.45 7.98
CA VAL A 47 15.22 1.60 9.30
C VAL A 47 14.40 2.62 10.09
N GLU A 48 13.87 2.22 11.26
CA GLU A 48 13.17 3.15 12.14
C GLU A 48 14.12 4.29 12.58
N PRO A 49 13.73 5.56 12.43
CA PRO A 49 14.51 6.65 12.97
C PRO A 49 14.49 6.54 14.50
N VAL A 50 15.66 6.33 15.09
CA VAL A 50 15.82 6.35 16.54
C VAL A 50 15.52 7.77 17.01
N ASN A 51 14.31 7.98 17.52
CA ASN A 51 13.92 9.24 18.12
C ASN A 51 14.76 9.41 19.40
N ALA A 52 15.77 10.30 19.35
CA ALA A 52 16.54 10.64 20.53
C ALA A 52 15.59 11.23 21.57
N PRO A 53 15.59 10.76 22.83
CA PRO A 53 14.74 11.34 23.85
C PRO A 53 15.06 12.83 23.99
N ALA A 54 14.02 13.66 23.97
CA ALA A 54 14.16 15.09 24.25
C ALA A 54 14.89 15.29 25.59
N PRO A 55 15.81 16.26 25.70
CA PRO A 55 16.51 16.51 26.94
C PRO A 55 15.49 16.87 28.02
N VAL A 56 15.46 16.07 29.08
CA VAL A 56 14.76 16.42 30.32
C VAL A 56 15.47 17.62 30.93
N ASP A 57 14.86 18.80 30.83
CA ASP A 57 15.33 19.99 31.52
C ASP A 57 15.16 19.77 33.03
N SER A 58 16.24 19.32 33.66
CA SER A 58 16.36 19.30 35.12
C SER A 58 16.83 20.69 35.55
N GLY A 59 15.87 21.60 35.67
CA GLY A 59 16.04 22.93 36.25
C GLY A 59 15.25 23.04 37.56
N ASP A 60 15.95 22.89 38.67
CA ASP A 60 15.45 22.98 40.04
C ASP A 60 15.21 24.43 40.50
N ASP A 61 14.25 24.60 41.40
CA ASP A 61 14.04 25.66 42.41
C ASP A 61 13.88 27.16 42.01
N ALA A 62 12.69 27.72 42.29
CA ALA A 62 12.52 28.99 43.05
C ALA A 62 11.04 29.38 43.24
N GLY A 63 10.50 29.06 44.41
CA GLY A 63 9.59 29.92 45.18
C GLY A 63 8.19 30.23 44.63
N LYS A 64 7.17 29.59 45.21
CA LYS A 64 5.93 30.27 45.63
C LYS A 64 5.20 29.44 46.70
N SER A 65 5.47 29.81 47.94
CA SER A 65 4.75 29.42 49.15
C SER A 65 3.26 29.81 49.09
N LEU A 66 2.46 29.00 49.81
CA LEU A 66 1.11 29.24 50.34
C LEU A 66 0.56 30.68 50.25
N ALA A 67 -0.69 30.81 49.80
CA ALA A 67 -1.71 31.55 50.54
C ALA A 67 -3.12 31.06 50.18
N HIS A 68 -3.94 31.05 51.21
CA HIS A 68 -5.34 30.65 51.34
C HIS A 68 -6.32 31.67 50.74
#